data_AF-A0A6Y6BVK2-F1
#
_entry.id   AF-A0A6Y6BVK2-F1
#
_cell.length_a   1.000
_cell.length_b   1.000
_cell.length_c   1.000
_cell.angle_alpha   90.00
_cell.angle_beta   90.00
_cell.angle_gamma   90.00
#
_symmetry.space_group_name_H-M   'P 1'
#
loop_
_entity.id
_entity.type
_entity.pdbx_description
1 polymer ?
#
loop_
_entity_poly.entity_id
_entity_poly.type
_entity_poly.pdbx_seq_one_letter_code
_entity_poly.pdbx_strand_id
1 'polypeptide(L)'
;IDEKMSFPGYIAIIPVLGASLIIASNGNDLVVSKLLSVRPVVFFGLISYPLYLWHWPIYSFYRSIFAGSPDYHELILLLLSSFFLAILTYYLIEKPLRNARNKYITAILLALSVFGTGLIGAFIFHINGVKDREINKSAGEYASVTDVYNYYKYGELLRGGICHSVQLTAAISNGCIKNGKHNIFII
;
A
#
# COMPACT_ATOMS: atom_id res chain seq x y z
N ILE A 1 -11.16 3.37 17.05
CA ILE A 1 -11.42 3.54 15.61
C ILE A 1 -12.06 2.24 15.18
N ASP A 2 -13.32 2.28 14.77
CA ASP A 2 -14.13 1.09 14.43
C ASP A 2 -14.21 1.01 12.90
N GLU A 3 -14.05 -0.17 12.30
CA GLU A 3 -14.09 -0.38 10.84
C GLU A 3 -15.44 0.01 10.23
N LYS A 4 -16.50 0.14 11.04
CA LYS A 4 -17.84 0.53 10.60
C LYS A 4 -18.06 2.05 10.47
N MET A 5 -17.08 2.88 10.82
CA MET A 5 -17.22 4.32 10.65
C MET A 5 -16.99 4.72 9.18
N SER A 6 -17.98 5.37 8.57
CA SER A 6 -17.81 6.00 7.25
C SER A 6 -16.62 6.95 7.27
N PHE A 7 -15.70 6.82 6.33
CA PHE A 7 -14.58 7.75 6.15
C PHE A 7 -14.91 8.77 5.04
N PRO A 8 -14.75 10.08 5.28
CA PRO A 8 -14.47 10.75 6.56
C PRO A 8 -15.72 10.84 7.46
N GLY A 9 -15.59 10.43 8.71
CA GLY A 9 -16.69 10.43 9.68
C GLY A 9 -16.76 11.73 10.48
N TYR A 10 -17.84 11.93 11.23
CA TYR A 10 -18.02 13.11 12.10
C TYR A 10 -16.87 13.34 13.11
N ILE A 11 -16.11 12.30 13.44
CA ILE A 11 -14.93 12.39 14.31
C ILE A 11 -13.84 13.30 13.73
N ALA A 12 -13.77 13.47 12.40
CA ALA A 12 -12.83 14.39 11.77
C ALA A 12 -13.10 15.87 12.12
N ILE A 13 -14.30 16.21 12.60
CA ILE A 13 -14.63 17.58 13.05
C ILE A 13 -13.76 17.97 14.25
N ILE A 14 -13.46 17.03 15.14
CA ILE A 14 -12.68 17.30 16.36
C ILE A 14 -11.28 17.85 16.03
N PRO A 15 -10.42 17.15 15.26
CA PRO A 15 -9.10 17.68 14.90
C PRO A 15 -9.17 18.92 14.00
N VAL A 16 -10.20 19.06 13.15
CA VAL A 16 -10.38 20.25 12.30
C VAL A 16 -10.69 21.48 13.14
N LEU A 17 -11.62 21.39 14.09
CA LEU A 17 -11.93 22.50 14.99
C LEU A 17 -10.71 22.84 15.86
N GLY A 18 -10.03 21.84 16.40
CA GLY A 18 -8.79 22.04 17.14
C GLY A 18 -7.73 22.80 16.33
N ALA A 19 -7.48 22.39 15.09
CA ALA A 19 -6.56 23.10 14.20
C ALA A 19 -7.02 24.53 13.88
N SER A 20 -8.32 24.74 13.64
CA SER A 20 -8.87 26.08 13.35
C SER A 20 -8.73 27.04 14.54
N LEU A 21 -8.94 26.55 15.77
CA LEU A 21 -8.81 27.33 17.00
C LEU A 21 -7.35 27.73 17.23
N ILE A 22 -6.42 26.80 16.99
CA ILE A 22 -4.98 27.08 17.08
C ILE A 22 -4.57 28.14 16.05
N ILE A 23 -5.03 28.02 14.80
CA ILE A 23 -4.73 29.01 13.75
C ILE A 23 -5.36 30.38 14.10
N ALA A 24 -6.61 30.39 14.57
CA ALA A 24 -7.33 31.61 14.96
C ALA A 24 -6.68 32.31 16.16
N SER A 25 -5.99 31.58 17.04
CA SER A 25 -5.25 32.18 18.17
C SER A 25 -4.09 33.08 17.71
N ASN A 26 -3.65 32.96 16.45
CA ASN A 26 -2.60 33.78 15.82
C ASN A 26 -1.30 33.88 16.66
N GLY A 27 -0.98 32.85 17.44
CA GLY A 27 0.21 32.83 18.29
C GLY A 27 0.14 33.68 19.56
N ASN A 28 -1.03 34.26 19.88
CA ASN A 28 -1.23 35.06 21.09
C ASN A 28 -1.26 34.21 22.38
N ASP A 29 -1.51 32.90 22.26
CA ASP A 29 -1.41 31.99 23.40
C ASP A 29 0.06 31.57 23.62
N LEU A 30 0.67 32.13 24.66
CA LEU A 30 2.06 31.89 25.04
C LEU A 30 2.34 30.42 25.39
N VAL A 31 1.37 29.66 25.89
CA VAL A 31 1.58 28.28 26.34
C VAL A 31 1.56 27.34 25.14
N VAL A 32 0.49 27.42 24.34
CA VAL A 32 0.30 26.57 23.17
C VAL A 32 1.38 26.85 22.12
N SER A 33 1.67 28.13 21.87
CA SER A 33 2.71 28.52 20.92
C SER A 33 4.10 28.06 21.36
N LYS A 34 4.41 28.12 22.66
CA LYS A 34 5.71 27.67 23.19
C LYS A 34 5.87 26.15 23.14
N LEU A 35 4.79 25.40 23.37
CA LEU A 35 4.78 23.94 23.26
C LEU A 35 4.89 23.45 21.81
N LEU A 36 4.24 24.13 20.86
CA LEU A 36 4.33 23.80 19.43
C LEU A 36 5.65 24.27 18.79
N SER A 37 6.28 25.31 19.35
CA SER A 37 7.52 25.88 18.82
C SER A 37 8.79 25.20 19.36
N VAL A 38 8.68 24.15 20.17
CA VAL A 38 9.87 23.43 20.65
C VAL A 38 10.54 22.76 19.45
N ARG A 39 11.87 22.92 19.36
CA ARG A 39 12.70 22.45 18.24
C ARG A 39 12.42 21.00 17.75
N PRO A 40 12.27 19.98 18.62
CA PRO A 40 12.02 18.62 18.15
C PRO A 40 10.63 18.48 17.51
N VAL A 41 9.60 19.14 18.05
CA VAL A 41 8.24 19.10 17.48
C VAL A 41 8.23 19.70 16.07
N VAL A 42 8.86 20.88 15.92
CA VAL A 42 9.02 21.53 14.62
C VAL A 42 9.84 20.66 13.66
N PHE A 43 10.91 20.02 14.15
CA PHE A 43 11.74 19.14 13.33
C PHE A 43 10.95 17.95 12.78
N PHE A 44 10.19 17.24 13.62
CA PHE A 44 9.31 16.14 13.16
C PHE A 44 8.26 16.63 12.17
N GLY A 45 7.70 17.82 12.38
CA GLY A 45 6.79 18.46 11.41
C GLY A 45 7.46 18.72 10.07
N LEU A 46 8.71 19.19 10.07
CA LEU A 46 9.46 19.51 8.85
C LEU A 46 9.82 18.27 8.03
N ILE A 47 10.15 17.14 8.67
CA ILE A 47 10.48 15.88 7.97
C ILE A 47 9.25 15.00 7.69
N SER A 48 8.05 15.40 8.15
CA SER A 48 6.83 14.58 8.03
C SER A 48 6.48 14.25 6.58
N TYR A 49 6.63 15.23 5.68
CA TYR A 49 6.35 15.06 4.27
C TYR A 49 7.31 14.07 3.57
N PRO A 50 8.65 14.23 3.62
CA PRO A 50 9.55 13.27 3.00
C PRO A 50 9.49 11.89 3.68
N LEU A 51 9.20 11.83 4.99
CA LEU A 51 8.97 10.55 5.68
C LEU A 51 7.76 9.81 5.12
N TYR A 52 6.66 10.52 4.89
CA TYR A 52 5.48 9.97 4.23
C TYR A 52 5.83 9.45 2.82
N LEU A 53 6.69 10.16 2.09
CA LEU A 53 7.12 9.74 0.75
C LEU A 53 7.94 8.44 0.78
N TRP A 54 8.87 8.27 1.72
CA TRP A 54 9.84 7.16 1.70
C TRP A 54 9.38 5.89 2.43
N HIS A 55 8.58 5.99 3.49
CA HIS A 55 8.22 4.80 4.28
C HIS A 55 7.43 3.76 3.46
N TRP A 56 6.52 4.22 2.59
CA TRP A 56 5.68 3.33 1.78
C TRP A 56 6.47 2.61 0.68
N PRO A 57 7.26 3.30 -0.17
CA PRO A 57 8.11 2.65 -1.17
C PRO A 57 9.08 1.64 -0.56
N ILE A 58 9.77 2.00 0.53
CA ILE A 58 10.74 1.11 1.18
C ILE A 58 10.06 -0.17 1.64
N TYR A 59 8.90 -0.06 2.29
CA TYR A 59 8.12 -1.21 2.73
C TYR A 59 7.57 -2.03 1.55
N SER A 60 7.12 -1.37 0.49
CA SER A 60 6.63 -2.04 -0.73
C SER A 60 7.75 -2.81 -1.44
N PHE A 61 8.95 -2.23 -1.56
CA PHE A 61 10.10 -2.90 -2.14
C PHE A 61 10.56 -4.08 -1.29
N TYR A 62 10.58 -3.92 0.04
CA TYR A 62 10.86 -5.02 0.95
C TYR A 62 9.91 -6.19 0.71
N ARG A 63 8.59 -5.97 0.71
CA ARG A 63 7.59 -7.03 0.44
C ARG A 63 7.65 -7.60 -0.98
N SER A 64 8.21 -6.86 -1.93
CA SER A 64 8.38 -7.35 -3.32
C SER A 64 9.58 -8.28 -3.45
N ILE A 65 10.64 -8.06 -2.66
CA ILE A 65 11.87 -8.85 -2.68
C ILE A 65 11.78 -10.04 -1.73
N PHE A 66 11.23 -9.82 -0.53
CA PHE A 66 11.06 -10.81 0.51
C PHE A 66 9.58 -11.21 0.58
N ALA A 67 9.29 -12.47 0.21
CA ALA A 67 7.96 -13.03 0.32
C ALA A 67 7.62 -13.32 1.80
N GLY A 68 7.16 -12.30 2.53
CA GLY A 68 6.81 -12.45 3.95
C GLY A 68 6.48 -11.13 4.64
N SER A 69 5.85 -11.22 5.81
CA SER A 69 5.75 -10.10 6.74
C SER A 69 7.10 -9.89 7.43
N PRO A 70 7.63 -8.66 7.47
CA PRO A 70 8.91 -8.40 8.12
C PRO A 70 8.85 -8.72 9.61
N ASP A 71 9.94 -9.28 10.12
CA ASP A 71 10.15 -9.45 11.56
C ASP A 71 10.34 -8.10 12.26
N TYR A 72 10.26 -8.06 13.58
CA TYR A 72 10.39 -6.84 14.38
C TYR A 72 11.70 -6.09 14.11
N HIS A 73 12.81 -6.82 13.94
CA HIS A 73 14.11 -6.22 13.64
C HIS A 73 14.14 -5.56 12.25
N GLU A 74 13.50 -6.19 11.26
CA GLU A 74 13.42 -5.67 9.89
C GLU A 74 12.51 -4.45 9.81
N LEU A 75 11.39 -4.45 10.53
CA LEU A 75 10.52 -3.27 10.66
C LEU A 75 11.27 -2.06 11.21
N ILE A 76 12.09 -2.25 12.25
CA ILE A 76 12.91 -1.18 12.82
C ILE A 76 13.93 -0.69 11.79
N LEU A 77 14.60 -1.59 11.06
CA LEU A 77 15.54 -1.21 9.99
C LEU A 77 14.87 -0.44 8.86
N LEU A 78 13.69 -0.86 8.42
CA LEU A 78 12.89 -0.19 7.38
C LEU A 78 12.49 1.21 7.84
N LEU A 79 12.04 1.35 9.10
CA LEU A 79 11.67 2.63 9.69
C LEU A 79 12.89 3.57 9.79
N LEU A 80 14.02 3.09 10.31
CA LEU A 80 15.25 3.87 10.41
C LEU A 80 15.76 4.31 9.04
N SER A 81 15.71 3.42 8.04
CA SER A 81 16.08 3.74 6.66
C SER A 81 15.16 4.82 6.09
N SER A 82 13.86 4.74 6.36
CA SER A 82 12.87 5.75 5.94
C SER A 82 13.15 7.10 6.58
N PHE A 83 13.44 7.14 7.89
CA PHE A 83 13.82 8.36 8.59
C PHE A 83 15.11 8.96 8.05
N PHE A 84 16.13 8.13 7.80
CA PHE A 84 17.40 8.58 7.26
C PHE A 84 17.23 9.21 5.88
N LEU A 85 16.52 8.54 4.98
CA LEU A 85 16.20 9.05 3.64
C LEU A 85 15.33 10.31 3.69
N ALA A 86 14.39 10.38 4.63
CA ALA A 86 13.55 11.56 4.81
C ALA A 86 14.36 12.79 5.24
N ILE A 87 15.25 12.62 6.22
CA ILE A 87 16.16 13.69 6.68
C ILE A 87 17.07 14.14 5.53
N LEU A 88 17.64 13.20 4.79
CA LEU A 88 18.51 13.51 3.66
C LEU A 88 17.77 14.29 2.58
N THR A 89 16.56 13.85 2.22
CA THR A 89 15.69 14.52 1.25
C THR A 89 15.32 15.92 1.71
N TYR A 90 14.98 16.08 3.00
CA TYR A 90 14.66 17.38 3.57
C TYR A 90 15.83 18.36 3.44
N TYR A 91 17.04 17.95 3.82
CA TYR A 91 18.20 18.85 3.81
C TYR A 91 18.78 19.08 2.40
N LEU A 92 18.78 18.07 1.53
CA LEU A 92 19.41 18.16 0.20
C LEU A 92 18.47 18.64 -0.90
N ILE A 93 17.16 18.42 -0.77
CA ILE A 93 16.19 18.72 -1.83
C ILE A 93 15.24 19.82 -1.35
N GLU A 94 14.48 19.57 -0.29
CA GLU A 94 13.39 20.48 0.11
C GLU A 94 13.89 21.84 0.62
N LYS A 95 14.88 21.84 1.53
CA LYS A 95 15.45 23.06 2.09
C LYS A 95 16.08 23.99 1.04
N PRO A 96 16.93 23.51 0.11
CA PRO A 96 17.48 24.37 -0.94
C PRO A 96 16.42 24.82 -1.96
N LEU A 97 15.44 23.98 -2.30
CA LEU A 97 14.34 24.37 -3.17
C LEU A 97 13.47 25.47 -2.52
N ARG A 98 13.18 25.35 -1.22
CA ARG A 98 12.37 26.33 -0.48
C ARG A 98 13.04 27.69 -0.37
N ASN A 99 14.37 27.70 -0.18
CA ASN A 99 15.16 28.92 -0.03
C ASN A 99 15.81 29.37 -1.35
N ALA A 100 15.39 28.82 -2.50
CA ALA A 100 15.95 29.15 -3.80
C ALA A 100 15.73 30.64 -4.13
N ARG A 101 16.80 31.34 -4.52
CA ARG A 101 16.77 32.78 -4.81
C ARG A 101 15.96 33.11 -6.07
N ASN A 102 15.95 32.22 -7.07
CA ASN A 102 15.21 32.39 -8.32
C ASN A 102 14.16 31.29 -8.50
N LYS A 103 12.91 31.58 -8.10
CA LYS A 103 11.79 30.63 -8.15
C LYS A 103 11.43 30.19 -9.56
N TYR A 104 11.69 31.01 -10.59
CA TYR A 104 11.40 30.68 -11.98
C TYR A 104 12.30 29.56 -12.49
N ILE A 105 13.61 29.63 -12.21
CA ILE A 105 14.55 28.57 -12.58
C ILE A 105 14.16 27.27 -11.88
N THR A 106 13.84 27.34 -10.59
CA THR A 106 13.38 26.17 -9.83
C THR A 106 12.12 25.55 -10.43
N ALA A 107 11.13 26.37 -10.81
CA ALA A 107 9.90 25.88 -11.44
C ALA A 107 10.17 25.21 -12.79
N ILE A 108 11.06 25.77 -13.61
CA ILE A 108 11.45 25.18 -14.90
C ILE A 108 12.15 23.83 -14.68
N LEU A 109 13.08 23.75 -13.72
CA LEU A 109 13.78 22.49 -13.42
C LEU A 109 12.81 21.41 -12.93
N LEU A 110 11.82 21.77 -12.09
CA LEU A 110 10.77 20.85 -11.65
C LEU A 110 9.85 20.42 -12.80
N ALA A 111 9.48 21.35 -13.69
CA ALA A 111 8.68 21.02 -14.87
C ALA A 111 9.44 20.07 -15.80
N LEU A 112 10.74 20.29 -16.01
CA LEU A 112 11.60 19.42 -16.80
C LEU A 112 11.77 18.04 -16.15
N SER A 113 11.88 17.95 -14.82
CA SER A 113 11.97 16.65 -14.15
C SER A 113 10.68 15.84 -14.29
N VAL A 114 9.51 16.48 -14.13
CA VAL A 114 8.20 15.85 -14.35
C VAL A 114 8.02 15.42 -15.81
N PHE A 115 8.44 16.26 -16.75
CA PHE A 115 8.37 15.93 -18.16
C PHE A 115 9.31 14.75 -18.50
N GLY A 116 10.52 14.75 -17.96
CA GLY A 116 11.49 13.67 -18.13
C GLY A 116 11.00 12.33 -17.59
N THR A 117 10.42 12.30 -16.38
CA THR A 117 9.84 11.06 -15.83
C THR A 117 8.65 10.59 -16.65
N GLY A 118 7.81 11.50 -17.14
CA GLY A 118 6.71 11.19 -18.07
C GLY A 118 7.18 10.57 -19.38
N LEU A 119 8.22 11.13 -20.00
CA LEU A 119 8.82 10.58 -21.22
C LEU A 119 9.43 9.19 -21.00
N ILE A 120 10.13 8.98 -19.89
CA ILE A 120 10.67 7.66 -19.53
C ILE A 120 9.53 6.65 -19.36
N GLY A 121 8.44 7.03 -18.68
CA GLY A 121 7.25 6.20 -18.54
C GLY A 121 6.60 5.84 -19.88
N ALA A 122 6.43 6.83 -20.76
CA ALA A 122 5.88 6.63 -22.11
C ALA A 122 6.78 5.74 -22.97
N PHE A 123 8.10 5.90 -22.87
CA PHE A 123 9.07 5.06 -23.55
C PHE A 123 8.99 3.60 -23.07
N ILE A 124 8.94 3.38 -21.75
CA ILE A 124 8.79 2.05 -21.15
C ILE A 124 7.47 1.38 -21.59
N PHE A 125 6.39 2.16 -21.68
CA PHE A 125 5.11 1.67 -22.18
C PHE A 125 5.19 1.24 -23.65
N HIS A 126 5.84 2.06 -24.48
CA HIS A 126 5.98 1.78 -25.92
C HIS A 126 6.82 0.52 -26.21
N ILE A 127 7.83 0.23 -25.38
CA ILE A 127 8.64 -1.00 -25.51
C ILE A 127 7.98 -2.25 -24.90
N ASN A 128 6.71 -2.17 -24.49
CA ASN A 128 5.98 -3.24 -23.79
C ASN A 128 6.68 -3.71 -22.49
N GLY A 129 7.34 -2.78 -21.78
CA GLY A 129 8.03 -3.05 -20.53
C GLY A 129 9.43 -3.67 -20.67
N VAL A 130 10.10 -3.87 -19.53
CA VAL A 130 11.42 -4.50 -19.47
C VAL A 130 11.26 -6.02 -19.56
N LYS A 131 11.86 -6.64 -20.58
CA LYS A 131 11.72 -8.07 -20.89
C LYS A 131 12.10 -9.01 -19.72
N ASP A 132 12.96 -8.56 -18.80
CA ASP A 132 13.42 -9.32 -17.62
C ASP A 132 12.45 -9.29 -16.42
N ARG A 133 11.32 -8.58 -16.48
CA ARG A 133 10.25 -8.76 -15.49
C ARG A 133 9.46 -10.03 -15.83
N GLU A 134 9.91 -11.19 -15.31
CA GLU A 134 9.24 -12.50 -15.43
C GLU A 134 7.76 -12.51 -15.00
N ILE A 135 7.32 -11.47 -14.29
CA ILE A 135 5.91 -11.22 -13.96
C ILE A 135 5.03 -11.27 -15.22
N ASN A 136 5.53 -10.90 -16.41
CA ASN A 136 4.71 -10.88 -17.62
C ASN A 136 4.30 -12.27 -18.17
N LYS A 137 5.06 -13.35 -17.89
CA LYS A 137 4.64 -14.69 -18.34
C LYS A 137 3.49 -15.23 -17.48
N SER A 138 3.66 -15.17 -16.16
CA SER A 138 2.65 -15.69 -15.23
C SER A 138 1.47 -14.72 -15.05
N ALA A 139 1.69 -13.41 -14.97
CA ALA A 139 0.59 -12.45 -14.83
C ALA A 139 -0.27 -12.34 -16.09
N GLY A 140 0.30 -12.56 -17.29
CA GLY A 140 -0.48 -12.70 -18.52
C GLY A 140 -1.37 -13.95 -18.49
N GLU A 141 -0.82 -15.07 -18.01
CA GLU A 141 -1.56 -16.31 -17.80
C GLU A 141 -2.68 -16.14 -16.74
N TYR A 142 -2.39 -15.55 -15.58
CA TYR A 142 -3.39 -15.25 -14.56
C TYR A 142 -4.44 -14.23 -15.00
N ALA A 143 -4.05 -13.20 -15.77
CA ALA A 143 -4.98 -12.21 -16.33
C ALA A 143 -5.85 -12.80 -17.45
N SER A 144 -5.42 -13.89 -18.09
CA SER A 144 -6.20 -14.61 -19.10
C SER A 144 -7.29 -15.50 -18.48
N VAL A 145 -7.20 -15.81 -17.19
CA VAL A 145 -8.24 -16.56 -16.46
C VAL A 145 -9.36 -15.62 -16.06
N THR A 146 -10.30 -15.39 -16.98
CA THR A 146 -11.50 -14.57 -16.75
C THR A 146 -12.61 -15.33 -16.02
N ASP A 147 -12.63 -16.66 -16.13
CA ASP A 147 -13.59 -17.53 -15.47
C ASP A 147 -12.86 -18.64 -14.69
N VAL A 148 -12.71 -18.39 -13.39
CA VAL A 148 -12.00 -19.28 -12.47
C VAL A 148 -12.71 -20.62 -12.31
N TYR A 149 -14.05 -20.65 -12.34
CA TYR A 149 -14.82 -21.88 -12.11
C TYR A 149 -14.70 -22.85 -13.27
N ASN A 150 -14.68 -22.32 -14.50
CA ASN A 150 -14.48 -23.12 -15.70
C ASN A 150 -13.00 -23.52 -15.86
N TYR A 151 -12.06 -22.61 -15.59
CA TYR A 151 -10.62 -22.87 -15.71
C TYR A 151 -10.16 -24.01 -14.79
N TYR A 152 -10.58 -24.00 -13.53
CA TYR A 152 -10.25 -25.06 -12.58
C TYR A 152 -11.22 -26.25 -12.60
N LYS A 153 -12.22 -26.25 -13.51
CA LYS A 153 -13.29 -27.26 -13.55
C LYS A 153 -13.84 -27.56 -12.16
N TYR A 154 -14.27 -26.51 -11.46
CA TYR A 154 -14.60 -26.57 -10.04
C TYR A 154 -15.64 -27.66 -9.68
N GLY A 155 -16.57 -27.95 -10.60
CA GLY A 155 -17.52 -29.04 -10.46
C GLY A 155 -16.89 -30.43 -10.32
N GLU A 156 -15.82 -30.73 -11.08
CA GLU A 156 -15.13 -32.02 -10.98
C GLU A 156 -14.32 -32.12 -9.68
N LEU A 157 -13.65 -31.04 -9.28
CA LEU A 157 -12.86 -30.99 -8.04
C LEU A 157 -13.69 -31.30 -6.80
N LEU A 158 -14.93 -30.81 -6.76
CA LEU A 158 -15.85 -31.08 -5.66
C LEU A 158 -16.62 -32.40 -5.81
N ARG A 159 -16.45 -33.15 -6.91
CA ARG A 159 -17.31 -34.29 -7.28
C ARG A 159 -18.79 -33.89 -7.37
N GLY A 160 -19.04 -32.71 -7.92
CA GLY A 160 -20.37 -32.16 -8.20
C GLY A 160 -21.16 -33.09 -9.12
N GLY A 161 -22.43 -33.33 -8.79
CA GLY A 161 -23.27 -34.26 -9.55
C GLY A 161 -23.03 -35.75 -9.25
N ILE A 162 -21.98 -36.10 -8.48
CA ILE A 162 -21.71 -37.48 -8.05
C ILE A 162 -21.99 -37.63 -6.56
N CYS A 163 -21.29 -36.84 -5.73
CA CYS A 163 -21.40 -36.88 -4.27
C CYS A 163 -21.69 -35.49 -3.66
N HIS A 164 -21.41 -34.41 -4.38
CA HIS A 164 -21.63 -33.04 -3.91
C HIS A 164 -22.84 -32.42 -4.62
N SER A 165 -23.75 -31.83 -3.84
CA SER A 165 -25.01 -31.21 -4.30
C SER A 165 -25.92 -32.16 -5.11
N VAL A 166 -26.09 -33.39 -4.63
CA VAL A 166 -26.95 -34.41 -5.24
C VAL A 166 -28.04 -34.88 -4.27
N GLN A 167 -29.10 -35.48 -4.81
CA GLN A 167 -30.11 -36.15 -4.01
C GLN A 167 -29.51 -37.39 -3.30
N LEU A 168 -30.05 -37.72 -2.13
CA LEU A 168 -29.54 -38.80 -1.29
C LEU A 168 -29.54 -40.17 -2.00
N THR A 169 -30.56 -40.45 -2.82
CA THR A 169 -30.67 -41.69 -3.61
C THR A 169 -29.53 -41.83 -4.61
N ALA A 170 -29.17 -40.74 -5.29
CA ALA A 170 -28.04 -40.70 -6.22
C ALA A 170 -26.70 -40.87 -5.50
N ALA A 171 -26.52 -40.25 -4.32
CA ALA A 171 -25.29 -40.38 -3.53
C ALA A 171 -25.03 -41.83 -3.06
N ILE A 172 -26.09 -42.54 -2.66
CA ILE A 172 -26.01 -43.96 -2.26
C ILE A 172 -25.69 -44.83 -3.49
N SER A 173 -26.37 -44.61 -4.61
CA SER A 173 -26.15 -45.33 -5.88
C SER A 173 -24.71 -45.16 -6.39
N ASN A 174 -24.17 -43.94 -6.32
CA ASN A 174 -22.80 -43.62 -6.70
C ASN A 174 -21.76 -44.13 -5.68
N GLY A 175 -22.19 -44.78 -4.59
CA GLY A 175 -21.30 -45.39 -3.61
C GLY A 175 -20.48 -44.39 -2.80
N CYS A 176 -20.98 -43.17 -2.62
CA CYS A 176 -20.32 -42.09 -1.87
C CYS A 176 -20.28 -42.39 -0.36
N ILE A 177 -21.18 -43.23 0.15
CA ILE A 177 -21.26 -43.66 1.55
C ILE A 177 -20.64 -45.06 1.66
N LYS A 178 -19.50 -45.16 2.37
CA LYS A 178 -18.80 -46.43 2.62
C LYS A 178 -19.08 -46.93 4.04
N ASN A 179 -19.23 -48.25 4.20
CA ASN A 179 -19.51 -48.91 5.49
C ASN A 179 -18.31 -49.71 6.04
N GLY A 180 -17.09 -49.42 5.57
CA GLY A 180 -15.88 -50.10 6.01
C GLY A 180 -15.41 -49.65 7.40
N LYS A 181 -14.68 -50.53 8.12
CA LYS A 181 -14.15 -50.26 9.47
C LYS A 181 -13.17 -49.08 9.58
N HIS A 182 -12.55 -48.67 8.45
CA HIS A 182 -11.60 -47.56 8.38
C HIS A 182 -12.12 -46.40 7.51
N ASN A 183 -13.41 -46.05 7.65
CA ASN A 183 -14.00 -44.96 6.87
C ASN A 183 -13.84 -43.60 7.58
N ILE A 184 -13.43 -42.58 6.82
CA ILE A 184 -13.43 -41.17 7.25
C ILE A 184 -14.56 -40.47 6.51
N PHE A 185 -15.58 -40.05 7.25
CA PHE A 185 -16.76 -39.43 6.69
C PHE A 185 -16.59 -37.90 6.67
N ILE A 186 -16.61 -37.32 5.46
CA ILE A 186 -16.52 -35.88 5.26
C ILE A 186 -17.95 -35.36 5.08
N ILE A 187 -18.37 -34.43 5.94
CA ILE A 187 -19.66 -33.72 5.89
C ILE A 187 -19.49 -32.28 5.40
#